data_AF-A0A7C5WJ36-F1
#
_entry.id   AF-A0A7C5WJ36-F1
#
_cell.length_a   1.000
_cell.length_b   1.000
_cell.length_c   1.000
_cell.angle_alpha   90.00
_cell.angle_beta   90.00
_cell.angle_gamma   90.00
#
_symmetry.space_group_name_H-M   'P 1'
#
loop_
_entity.id
_entity.type
_entity.pdbx_description
1 polymer ?
#
loop_
_entity_poly.entity_id
_entity_poly.type
_entity_poly.pdbx_seq_one_letter_code
_entity_poly.pdbx_strand_id
1 'polypeptide(L)'
;MPETRPEPVHGEQLEAPDVCPYCGGVQQHADVCEHCGAHTDPLSRQATQNEMGPWFIRDEAHPFRPGCRFETIERWVRLGRIGPETVLRGPSTNQHWTPAIRTPGVSRLLGRCHACGDEVDPGAVICAACGVSFEIVRDRQYLGLCPVRALPGREDPSRVASSLLQNTPAGRQQSKPPVPEQNHAPPRPTASPVEPSAERSCPTGPSRLERRVRRAERRARSTALFAGLLVILAVIAVISGRSGRSGPDVPAPSGGLETEREHTSADDAGLPGAGETARPDPDDEIRASSADADTSPVGREPPAESGPSASDRERVIRRLDSLLRQGTADAFAEAARVLDADTVLSDDMRATWRRRLALAREAAQRSALP
;
A
#
# COMPACT_ATOMS: atom_id res chain seq x y z
N MET A 1 47.57 -1.74 19.61
CA MET A 1 47.27 -0.88 18.44
C MET A 1 45.79 -0.53 18.50
N PRO A 2 45.37 0.74 18.35
CA PRO A 2 43.98 1.04 18.07
C PRO A 2 43.66 0.61 16.63
N GLU A 3 42.59 -0.16 16.44
CA GLU A 3 42.07 -0.42 15.10
C GLU A 3 41.46 0.87 14.55
N THR A 4 42.13 1.46 13.56
CA THR A 4 41.52 2.52 12.75
C THR A 4 40.36 1.94 11.98
N ARG A 5 39.13 2.11 12.49
CA ARG A 5 37.92 1.90 11.70
C ARG A 5 38.10 2.67 10.39
N PRO A 6 37.87 2.05 9.21
CA PRO A 6 37.88 2.82 7.96
C PRO A 6 36.86 3.94 8.10
N GLU A 7 37.24 5.15 7.72
CA GLU A 7 36.27 6.24 7.63
C GLU A 7 35.14 5.79 6.70
N PRO A 8 33.87 6.09 7.03
CA PRO A 8 32.77 5.80 6.13
C PRO A 8 33.05 6.58 4.85
N VAL A 9 33.40 5.86 3.78
CA VAL A 9 33.45 6.44 2.42
C VAL A 9 32.15 7.21 2.26
N HIS A 10 32.25 8.51 1.96
CA HIS A 10 31.08 9.33 1.63
C HIS A 10 30.50 8.78 0.33
N GLY A 11 29.72 7.71 0.48
CA GLY A 11 29.15 6.97 -0.63
C GLY A 11 28.31 7.89 -1.47
N GLU A 12 28.30 7.64 -2.78
CA GLU A 12 27.41 8.32 -3.72
C GLU A 12 26.02 8.39 -3.09
N GLN A 13 25.61 9.61 -2.73
CA GLN A 13 24.29 9.83 -2.17
C GLN A 13 23.33 9.36 -3.25
N LEU A 14 22.64 8.25 -2.97
CA LEU A 14 21.68 7.66 -3.90
C LEU A 14 20.49 8.61 -4.01
N GLU A 15 20.65 9.61 -4.87
CA GLU A 15 19.65 10.62 -5.23
C GLU A 15 18.46 9.88 -5.82
N ALA A 16 17.52 9.53 -4.93
CA ALA A 16 16.37 8.73 -5.31
C ALA A 16 15.66 9.44 -6.47
N PRO A 17 15.52 8.78 -7.63
CA PRO A 17 15.21 9.46 -8.88
C PRO A 17 13.88 10.19 -8.78
N ASP A 18 13.77 11.36 -9.41
CA ASP A 18 12.55 12.14 -9.30
C ASP A 18 11.40 11.51 -10.07
N VAL A 19 10.30 11.37 -9.33
CA VAL A 19 9.12 10.62 -9.71
C VAL A 19 8.00 11.62 -9.99
N CYS A 20 7.40 11.54 -11.17
CA CYS A 20 6.20 12.32 -11.47
C CYS A 20 5.08 11.98 -10.47
N PRO A 21 4.54 12.97 -9.72
CA PRO A 21 3.59 12.70 -8.64
C PRO A 21 2.27 12.08 -9.10
N TYR A 22 1.97 12.10 -10.40
CA TYR A 22 0.69 11.65 -10.99
C TYR A 22 0.74 10.25 -11.61
N CYS A 23 1.81 9.92 -12.35
CA CYS A 23 1.96 8.63 -13.06
C CYS A 23 3.09 7.75 -12.51
N GLY A 24 3.88 8.29 -11.59
CA GLY A 24 5.03 7.63 -10.98
C GLY A 24 6.19 7.33 -11.93
N GLY A 25 6.17 7.85 -13.16
CA GLY A 25 7.29 7.73 -14.09
C GLY A 25 8.49 8.53 -13.58
N VAL A 26 9.67 7.92 -13.65
CA VAL A 26 10.94 8.60 -13.40
C VAL A 26 11.21 9.64 -14.48
N GLN A 27 11.73 10.79 -14.10
CA GLN A 27 12.05 11.92 -14.97
C GLN A 27 13.25 12.70 -14.43
N GLN A 28 14.05 13.30 -15.31
CA GLN A 28 15.03 14.32 -14.93
C GLN A 28 14.28 15.65 -14.79
N HIS A 29 14.52 16.40 -13.71
CA HIS A 29 13.70 17.53 -13.22
C HIS A 29 12.95 18.34 -14.32
N ALA A 30 11.64 18.15 -14.44
CA ALA A 30 10.81 18.83 -15.44
C ALA A 30 9.45 19.27 -14.86
N ASP A 31 9.04 20.50 -15.18
CA ASP A 31 7.72 21.05 -14.84
C ASP A 31 6.58 20.26 -15.46
N VAL A 32 6.82 19.67 -16.64
CA VAL A 32 5.88 18.83 -17.39
C VAL A 32 6.45 17.42 -17.47
N CYS A 33 5.67 16.43 -17.02
CA CYS A 33 6.12 15.04 -17.07
C CYS A 33 6.08 14.48 -18.49
N GLU A 34 7.24 14.08 -19.04
CA GLU A 34 7.38 13.44 -20.35
C GLU A 34 6.45 12.24 -20.55
N HIS A 35 6.21 11.47 -19.48
CA HIS A 35 5.51 10.19 -19.53
C HIS A 35 3.98 10.32 -19.57
N CYS A 36 3.42 11.48 -19.17
CA CYS A 36 1.96 11.69 -19.12
C CYS A 36 1.46 13.07 -19.58
N GLY A 37 2.35 14.04 -19.81
CA GLY A 37 2.02 15.41 -20.21
C GLY A 37 1.39 16.27 -19.11
N ALA A 38 1.44 15.84 -17.85
CA ALA A 38 0.87 16.58 -16.73
C ALA A 38 1.86 17.61 -16.17
N HIS A 39 1.37 18.83 -15.88
CA HIS A 39 2.11 19.88 -15.20
C HIS A 39 2.19 19.60 -13.70
N THR A 40 3.35 19.80 -13.09
CA THR A 40 3.60 19.55 -11.65
C THR A 40 3.14 20.70 -10.74
N ASP A 41 2.20 21.52 -11.21
CA ASP A 41 1.73 22.74 -10.56
C ASP A 41 0.94 22.48 -9.25
N PRO A 42 0.83 23.49 -8.35
CA PRO A 42 0.16 23.31 -7.06
C PRO A 42 -1.33 22.93 -7.14
N LEU A 43 -2.06 23.36 -8.16
CA LEU A 43 -3.49 23.07 -8.30
C LEU A 43 -3.70 21.62 -8.77
N SER A 44 -2.90 21.14 -9.72
CA SER A 44 -2.88 19.73 -10.14
C SER A 44 -2.45 18.80 -9.00
N ARG A 45 -1.47 19.21 -8.18
CA ARG A 45 -1.09 18.49 -6.94
C ARG A 45 -2.25 18.41 -5.93
N GLN A 46 -2.94 19.53 -5.68
CA GLN A 46 -4.11 19.59 -4.77
C GLN A 46 -5.31 18.78 -5.30
N ALA A 47 -5.52 18.76 -6.62
CA ALA A 47 -6.54 17.94 -7.26
C ALA A 47 -6.25 16.44 -7.06
N THR A 48 -4.98 16.03 -7.19
CA THR A 48 -4.55 14.64 -6.98
C THR A 48 -4.66 14.21 -5.52
N GLN A 49 -4.38 15.11 -4.56
CA GLN A 49 -4.59 14.87 -3.13
C GLN A 49 -6.05 14.53 -2.79
N ASN A 50 -7.01 15.13 -3.51
CA ASN A 50 -8.43 14.88 -3.32
C ASN A 50 -8.87 13.50 -3.87
N GLU A 51 -8.09 12.83 -4.72
CA GLU A 51 -8.31 11.43 -5.14
C GLU A 51 -7.76 10.45 -4.09
N MET A 52 -8.44 10.39 -2.95
CA MET A 52 -8.04 9.58 -1.79
C MET A 52 -8.19 8.08 -2.06
N GLY A 53 -7.20 7.28 -1.64
CA GLY A 53 -7.20 5.83 -1.86
C GLY A 53 -6.23 5.02 -0.98
N PRO A 54 -6.28 3.68 -1.06
CA PRO A 54 -5.36 2.75 -0.38
C PRO A 54 -3.90 2.88 -0.86
N TRP A 55 -3.00 2.06 -0.32
CA TRP A 55 -1.61 2.00 -0.78
C TRP A 55 -1.50 1.33 -2.16
N PHE A 56 -0.83 1.98 -3.10
CA PHE A 56 -0.52 1.45 -4.42
C PHE A 56 1.00 1.33 -4.63
N ILE A 57 1.41 0.32 -5.38
CA ILE A 57 2.78 0.10 -5.83
C ILE A 57 2.77 0.22 -7.35
N ARG A 58 3.74 0.92 -7.93
CA ARG A 58 3.83 1.11 -9.37
C ARG A 58 4.37 -0.15 -10.04
N ASP A 59 3.50 -0.85 -10.77
CA ASP A 59 3.82 -2.01 -11.59
C ASP A 59 3.40 -1.72 -13.04
N GLU A 60 4.36 -1.60 -13.95
CA GLU A 60 4.08 -1.27 -15.37
C GLU A 60 3.46 -2.43 -16.15
N ALA A 61 3.66 -3.68 -15.71
CA ALA A 61 2.99 -4.85 -16.27
C ALA A 61 1.54 -4.94 -15.77
N HIS A 62 1.28 -4.51 -14.52
CA HIS A 62 -0.02 -4.58 -13.85
C HIS A 62 -0.51 -3.20 -13.36
N PRO A 63 -0.72 -2.20 -14.25
CA PRO A 63 -1.06 -0.82 -13.87
C PRO A 63 -2.46 -0.64 -13.24
N PHE A 64 -3.21 -1.73 -13.06
CA PHE A 64 -4.54 -1.77 -12.45
C PHE A 64 -4.58 -2.72 -11.23
N ARG A 65 -3.45 -2.97 -10.55
CA ARG A 65 -3.45 -3.69 -9.27
C ARG A 65 -4.40 -2.99 -8.28
N PRO A 66 -5.27 -3.72 -7.56
CA PRO A 66 -6.00 -3.13 -6.45
C PRO A 66 -5.01 -2.70 -5.36
N GLY A 67 -5.27 -1.56 -4.73
CA GLY A 67 -4.43 -1.08 -3.63
C GLY A 67 -4.54 -1.98 -2.39
N CYS A 68 -3.49 -1.97 -1.59
CA CYS A 68 -3.31 -2.81 -0.41
C CYS A 68 -3.35 -1.97 0.89
N ARG A 69 -3.14 -2.64 2.02
CA ARG A 69 -3.02 -2.00 3.34
C ARG A 69 -1.55 -1.86 3.73
N PHE A 70 -1.24 -0.97 4.67
CA PHE A 70 0.14 -0.72 5.10
C PHE A 70 0.86 -1.99 5.60
N GLU A 71 0.17 -2.89 6.28
CA GLU A 71 0.75 -4.16 6.78
C GLU A 71 1.13 -5.12 5.64
N THR A 72 0.67 -4.86 4.41
CA THR A 72 1.10 -5.56 3.18
C THR A 72 2.40 -4.96 2.65
N ILE A 73 2.53 -3.62 2.65
CA ILE A 73 3.78 -2.92 2.32
C ILE A 73 4.90 -3.36 3.28
N GLU A 74 4.64 -3.30 4.58
CA GLU A 74 5.58 -3.70 5.62
C GLU A 74 6.05 -5.16 5.46
N ARG A 75 5.12 -6.08 5.14
CA ARG A 75 5.45 -7.48 4.83
C ARG A 75 6.28 -7.62 3.56
N TRP A 76 6.03 -6.82 2.53
CA TRP A 76 6.76 -6.90 1.26
C TRP A 76 8.15 -6.27 1.34
N VAL A 77 8.35 -5.22 2.14
CA VAL A 77 9.69 -4.74 2.52
C VAL A 77 10.46 -5.83 3.27
N ARG A 78 9.86 -6.44 4.30
CA ARG A 78 10.47 -7.57 5.06
C ARG A 78 10.73 -8.84 4.22
N LEU A 79 10.19 -8.92 2.99
CA LEU A 79 10.43 -10.00 2.02
C LEU A 79 11.34 -9.57 0.85
N GLY A 80 11.96 -8.38 0.91
CA GLY A 80 12.83 -7.86 -0.16
C GLY A 80 12.10 -7.58 -1.49
N ARG A 81 10.77 -7.43 -1.47
CA ARG A 81 9.93 -7.18 -2.66
C ARG A 81 9.63 -5.70 -2.93
N ILE A 82 10.02 -4.83 -2.01
CA ILE A 82 9.96 -3.38 -2.14
C ILE A 82 11.35 -2.90 -1.73
N GLY A 83 12.12 -2.38 -2.68
CA GLY A 83 13.43 -1.77 -2.47
C GLY A 83 13.36 -0.24 -2.34
N PRO A 84 14.49 0.42 -2.04
CA PRO A 84 14.60 1.89 -1.94
C PRO A 84 14.00 2.66 -3.13
N GLU A 85 14.26 2.16 -4.34
CA GLU A 85 13.84 2.69 -5.64
C GLU A 85 12.37 2.43 -6.00
N THR A 86 11.71 1.51 -5.29
CA THR A 86 10.35 1.07 -5.61
C THR A 86 9.37 2.23 -5.44
N VAL A 87 8.61 2.55 -6.49
CA VAL A 87 7.71 3.72 -6.49
C VAL A 87 6.35 3.38 -5.87
N LEU A 88 6.00 4.09 -4.79
CA LEU A 88 4.80 3.91 -3.99
C LEU A 88 3.88 5.13 -4.07
N ARG A 89 2.58 4.93 -3.87
CA ARG A 89 1.60 5.97 -3.57
C ARG A 89 0.80 5.52 -2.37
N GLY A 90 0.52 6.42 -1.44
CA GLY A 90 -0.32 6.13 -0.29
C GLY A 90 -0.76 7.39 0.46
N PRO A 91 -1.39 7.21 1.63
CA PRO A 91 -1.85 8.35 2.40
C PRO A 91 -0.71 9.21 2.95
N SER A 92 0.38 8.61 3.44
CA SER A 92 1.56 9.34 3.94
C SER A 92 2.42 9.98 2.83
N THR A 93 2.16 9.69 1.56
CA THR A 93 2.74 10.43 0.40
C THR A 93 1.80 11.51 -0.13
N ASN A 94 0.74 11.87 0.61
CA ASN A 94 -0.32 12.78 0.16
C ASN A 94 -0.94 12.38 -1.19
N GLN A 95 -1.11 11.07 -1.43
CA GLN A 95 -1.58 10.48 -2.70
C GLN A 95 -0.70 10.76 -3.94
N HIS A 96 0.49 11.34 -3.76
CA HIS A 96 1.48 11.46 -4.83
C HIS A 96 2.32 10.19 -4.93
N TRP A 97 2.84 9.88 -6.12
CA TRP A 97 3.85 8.82 -6.29
C TRP A 97 5.22 9.31 -5.76
N THR A 98 5.92 8.44 -5.04
CA THR A 98 7.18 8.76 -4.33
C THR A 98 8.05 7.50 -4.23
N PRO A 99 9.39 7.59 -4.32
CA PRO A 99 10.28 6.45 -4.02
C PRO A 99 10.09 5.95 -2.57
N ALA A 100 10.19 4.65 -2.34
CA ALA A 100 10.00 4.06 -1.01
C ALA A 100 10.99 4.61 0.03
N ILE A 101 12.23 4.91 -0.36
CA ILE A 101 13.24 5.56 0.50
C ILE A 101 12.85 7.00 0.92
N ARG A 102 12.09 7.73 0.10
CA ARG A 102 11.55 9.07 0.43
C ARG A 102 10.12 9.01 1.02
N THR A 103 9.56 7.82 1.24
CA THR A 103 8.16 7.65 1.67
C THR A 103 8.02 7.62 3.20
N PRO A 104 7.29 8.55 3.84
CA PRO A 104 7.13 8.57 5.29
C PRO A 104 6.47 7.30 5.83
N GLY A 105 7.05 6.74 6.90
CA GLY A 105 6.65 5.47 7.51
C GLY A 105 7.22 4.21 6.83
N VAL A 106 7.49 4.25 5.51
CA VAL A 106 8.12 3.13 4.78
C VAL A 106 9.64 3.21 4.81
N SER A 107 10.23 4.41 4.67
CA SER A 107 11.68 4.61 4.59
C SER A 107 12.46 3.92 5.72
N ARG A 108 11.94 4.00 6.96
CA ARG A 108 12.57 3.42 8.15
C ARG A 108 12.69 1.89 8.06
N LEU A 109 11.72 1.24 7.40
CA LEU A 109 11.73 -0.21 7.16
C LEU A 109 12.83 -0.62 6.16
N LEU A 110 13.34 0.36 5.40
CA LEU A 110 14.48 0.26 4.48
C LEU A 110 15.76 0.85 5.11
N GLY A 111 15.77 1.09 6.43
CA GLY A 111 16.91 1.60 7.18
C GLY A 111 17.22 3.08 7.00
N ARG A 112 16.29 3.88 6.46
CA ARG A 112 16.56 5.27 6.02
C ARG A 112 15.56 6.29 6.54
N CYS A 113 16.02 7.50 6.83
CA CYS A 113 15.15 8.63 7.15
C CYS A 113 14.53 9.24 5.88
N HIS A 114 13.19 9.38 5.83
CA HIS A 114 12.49 9.99 4.69
C HIS A 114 12.77 11.49 4.50
N ALA A 115 13.28 12.18 5.53
CA ALA A 115 13.52 13.62 5.51
C ALA A 115 14.98 14.00 5.18
N CYS A 116 15.96 13.32 5.80
CA CYS A 116 17.39 13.63 5.62
C CYS A 116 18.21 12.53 4.91
N GLY A 117 17.66 11.33 4.69
CA GLY A 117 18.38 10.21 4.06
C GLY A 117 19.34 9.42 4.98
N ASP A 118 19.59 9.90 6.20
CA ASP A 118 20.44 9.23 7.18
C ASP A 118 19.98 7.81 7.54
N GLU A 119 20.91 7.01 8.05
CA GLU A 119 20.66 5.65 8.51
C GLU A 119 19.88 5.62 9.83
N VAL A 120 18.90 4.72 9.90
CA VAL A 120 17.89 4.67 10.96
C VAL A 120 17.53 3.23 11.26
N ASP A 121 17.48 2.86 12.54
CA ASP A 121 16.97 1.56 12.98
C ASP A 121 15.47 1.36 12.58
N PRO A 122 15.08 0.22 11.98
CA PRO A 122 13.69 -0.01 11.57
C PRO A 122 12.64 0.00 12.70
N GLY A 123 13.06 -0.18 13.96
CA GLY A 123 12.23 -0.02 15.15
C GLY A 123 12.05 1.43 15.59
N ALA A 124 12.94 2.35 15.21
CA ALA A 124 12.97 3.73 15.68
C ALA A 124 11.66 4.49 15.45
N VAL A 125 11.29 5.29 16.45
CA VAL A 125 10.09 6.16 16.45
C VAL A 125 10.41 7.57 15.95
N ILE A 126 11.65 8.02 16.10
CA ILE A 126 12.13 9.36 15.72
C ILE A 126 13.52 9.23 15.08
N CYS A 127 13.86 10.05 14.09
CA CYS A 127 15.20 10.11 13.51
C CYS A 127 16.20 10.77 14.49
N ALA A 128 17.30 10.09 14.81
CA ALA A 128 18.35 10.64 15.68
C ALA A 128 19.07 11.88 15.10
N ALA A 129 19.13 12.02 13.77
CA ALA A 129 19.85 13.11 13.11
C ALA A 129 19.00 14.38 12.94
N CYS A 130 17.73 14.27 12.53
CA CYS A 130 16.88 15.42 12.21
C CYS A 130 15.60 15.55 13.06
N GLY A 131 15.36 14.64 14.01
CA GLY A 131 14.22 14.72 14.92
C GLY A 131 12.83 14.45 14.30
N VAL A 132 12.74 14.07 13.01
CA VAL A 132 11.44 13.76 12.39
C VAL A 132 10.82 12.49 12.99
N SER A 133 9.51 12.54 13.26
CA SER A 133 8.75 11.38 13.72
C SER A 133 8.53 10.37 12.58
N PHE A 134 8.53 9.10 12.95
CA PHE A 134 8.16 7.97 12.10
C PHE A 134 6.80 7.36 12.45
N GLU A 135 6.03 8.02 13.33
CA GLU A 135 4.67 7.58 13.65
C GLU A 135 3.80 7.56 12.40
N ILE A 136 3.20 6.39 12.14
CA ILE A 136 2.37 6.16 10.97
C ILE A 136 0.92 6.33 11.39
N VAL A 137 0.24 7.36 10.88
CA VAL A 137 -1.17 7.60 11.16
C VAL A 137 -2.00 6.44 10.61
N ARG A 138 -2.38 5.51 11.50
CA ARG A 138 -3.16 4.29 11.20
C ARG A 138 -4.67 4.54 11.12
N ASP A 139 -5.12 5.76 11.36
CA ASP A 139 -6.53 6.13 11.26
C ASP A 139 -7.10 5.71 9.89
N ARG A 140 -8.28 5.09 9.89
CA ARG A 140 -8.97 4.67 8.66
C ARG A 140 -9.98 5.68 8.14
N GLN A 141 -10.40 6.65 8.94
CA GLN A 141 -11.43 7.61 8.56
C GLN A 141 -10.85 8.71 7.64
N TYR A 142 -9.68 9.23 7.98
CA TYR A 142 -8.97 10.27 7.26
C TYR A 142 -7.62 9.81 6.71
N LEU A 143 -7.08 8.66 7.13
CA LEU A 143 -5.80 8.11 6.63
C LEU A 143 -4.60 9.06 6.82
N GLY A 144 -4.68 10.00 7.78
CA GLY A 144 -3.69 11.07 7.97
C GLY A 144 -3.74 12.19 6.91
N LEU A 145 -4.80 12.25 6.10
CA LEU A 145 -4.97 13.25 5.06
C LEU A 145 -5.54 14.57 5.62
N CYS A 146 -5.12 15.69 5.03
CA CYS A 146 -5.74 16.99 5.30
C CYS A 146 -7.20 17.04 4.80
N PRO A 147 -8.08 17.84 5.41
CA PRO A 147 -9.46 18.01 4.94
C PRO A 147 -9.53 18.45 3.47
N VAL A 148 -10.43 17.84 2.69
CA VAL A 148 -10.62 18.11 1.25
C VAL A 148 -10.93 19.59 1.00
N ARG A 149 -9.91 20.31 0.51
CA ARG A 149 -9.97 21.70 0.10
C ARG A 149 -10.64 21.80 -1.27
N ALA A 150 -11.55 22.75 -1.42
CA ALA A 150 -12.08 23.09 -2.74
C ALA A 150 -10.97 23.69 -3.60
N LEU A 151 -10.98 23.38 -4.89
CA LEU A 151 -10.10 24.03 -5.86
C LEU A 151 -10.74 25.38 -6.27
N PRO A 152 -9.95 26.46 -6.44
CA PRO A 152 -10.48 27.74 -6.90
C PRO A 152 -11.20 27.55 -8.25
N GLY A 153 -12.43 28.06 -8.35
CA GLY A 153 -13.30 27.87 -9.53
C GLY A 153 -13.97 26.50 -9.65
N ARG A 154 -13.84 25.62 -8.65
CA ARG A 154 -14.57 24.33 -8.54
C ARG A 154 -15.10 24.12 -7.11
N GLU A 155 -15.66 25.16 -6.52
CA GLU A 155 -16.41 25.01 -5.28
C GLU A 155 -17.76 24.33 -5.57
N ASP A 156 -18.14 23.35 -4.74
CA ASP A 156 -19.46 22.73 -4.82
C ASP A 156 -20.53 23.79 -4.50
N PRO A 157 -21.54 24.01 -5.37
CA PRO A 157 -22.54 25.06 -5.14
C PRO A 157 -23.30 24.89 -3.81
N SER A 158 -23.40 23.66 -3.29
CA SER A 158 -23.96 23.35 -1.97
C SER A 158 -23.06 23.85 -0.84
N ARG A 159 -21.72 23.79 -1.00
CA ARG A 159 -20.75 24.38 -0.06
C ARG A 159 -20.73 25.90 -0.17
N VAL A 160 -20.83 26.46 -1.39
CA VAL A 160 -20.96 27.92 -1.58
C VAL A 160 -22.21 28.44 -0.89
N ALA A 161 -23.37 27.83 -1.13
CA ALA A 161 -24.62 28.18 -0.47
C ALA A 161 -24.53 28.04 1.07
N SER A 162 -23.95 26.94 1.58
CA SER A 162 -23.76 26.76 3.02
C SER A 162 -22.82 27.80 3.63
N SER A 163 -21.74 28.17 2.94
CA SER A 163 -20.80 29.21 3.37
C SER A 163 -21.45 30.60 3.37
N LEU A 164 -22.28 30.93 2.36
CA LEU A 164 -23.05 32.17 2.32
C LEU A 164 -24.07 32.25 3.45
N LEU A 165 -24.75 31.14 3.78
CA LEU A 165 -25.67 31.06 4.91
C LEU A 165 -24.95 31.20 6.27
N GLN A 166 -23.79 30.55 6.45
CA GLN A 166 -23.01 30.63 7.69
C GLN A 166 -22.30 31.98 7.88
N ASN A 167 -21.85 32.62 6.80
CA ASN A 167 -21.25 33.96 6.82
C ASN A 167 -22.29 35.09 6.71
N THR A 168 -23.59 34.78 6.71
CA THR A 168 -24.63 35.79 6.91
C THR A 168 -24.54 36.26 8.37
N PRO A 169 -24.20 37.53 8.67
CA PRO A 169 -23.91 37.95 10.03
C PRO A 169 -25.17 37.93 10.90
N ALA A 170 -25.29 36.88 11.71
CA ALA A 170 -26.39 36.65 12.63
C ALA A 170 -26.43 37.75 13.69
N GLY A 171 -27.24 38.79 13.44
CA GLY A 171 -27.41 39.92 14.34
C GLY A 171 -26.57 41.16 14.01
N ARG A 172 -26.65 41.68 12.77
CA ARG A 172 -26.83 43.15 12.69
C ARG A 172 -28.19 43.47 13.30
N GLN A 173 -28.22 43.64 14.62
CA GLN A 173 -29.43 44.05 15.34
C GLN A 173 -30.02 45.27 14.64
N GLN A 174 -31.33 45.23 14.38
CA GLN A 174 -32.04 46.38 13.83
C GLN A 174 -32.13 47.45 14.92
N SER A 175 -31.10 48.30 15.00
CA SER A 175 -31.17 49.59 15.67
C SER A 175 -32.34 50.36 15.04
N LYS A 176 -33.46 50.39 15.76
CA LYS A 176 -34.75 50.98 15.40
C LYS A 176 -34.55 52.25 14.54
N PRO A 177 -34.95 52.24 13.25
CA PRO A 177 -34.69 53.37 12.38
C PRO A 177 -35.41 54.62 12.90
N PRO A 178 -34.75 55.79 12.95
CA PRO A 178 -35.46 57.05 13.06
C PRO A 178 -36.32 57.23 11.82
N VAL A 179 -37.57 57.66 11.99
CA VAL A 179 -38.54 57.82 10.90
C VAL A 179 -38.04 58.88 9.91
N PRO A 180 -37.77 58.53 8.63
CA PRO A 180 -37.55 59.52 7.58
C PRO A 180 -38.92 60.04 7.12
N GLU A 181 -39.05 61.36 7.00
CA GLU A 181 -40.24 61.98 6.45
C GLU A 181 -40.38 61.68 4.94
N GLN A 182 -41.60 61.82 4.41
CA GLN A 182 -41.91 61.48 3.03
C GLN A 182 -41.17 62.39 2.03
N ASN A 183 -40.66 61.84 0.92
CA ASN A 183 -41.10 62.24 -0.43
C ASN A 183 -40.46 61.46 -1.60
N HIS A 184 -41.13 61.59 -2.75
CA HIS A 184 -40.73 61.23 -4.13
C HIS A 184 -40.73 59.76 -4.58
N ALA A 185 -41.01 59.61 -5.88
CA ALA A 185 -41.34 58.39 -6.60
C ALA A 185 -40.23 58.03 -7.65
N PRO A 186 -40.25 56.85 -8.29
CA PRO A 186 -39.02 56.20 -8.76
C PRO A 186 -38.65 56.44 -10.24
N PRO A 187 -37.34 56.39 -10.58
CA PRO A 187 -36.88 56.08 -11.92
C PRO A 187 -36.74 54.56 -12.13
N ARG A 188 -37.53 54.07 -13.08
CA ARG A 188 -37.54 52.73 -13.71
C ARG A 188 -36.12 52.22 -14.08
N PRO A 189 -35.70 51.01 -13.68
CA PRO A 189 -34.46 50.41 -14.19
C PRO A 189 -34.65 49.87 -15.62
N THR A 190 -33.76 50.26 -16.53
CA THR A 190 -33.62 49.64 -17.85
C THR A 190 -32.74 48.39 -17.76
N ALA A 191 -33.26 47.24 -18.19
CA ALA A 191 -32.46 46.04 -18.33
C ALA A 191 -31.61 46.09 -19.62
N SER A 192 -30.30 45.93 -19.50
CA SER A 192 -29.41 45.70 -20.64
C SER A 192 -29.40 44.20 -21.02
N PRO A 193 -29.39 43.84 -22.31
CA PRO A 193 -29.21 42.45 -22.72
C PRO A 193 -27.80 41.95 -22.36
N VAL A 194 -27.71 40.73 -21.85
CA VAL A 194 -26.43 40.00 -21.76
C VAL A 194 -26.26 39.22 -23.05
N GLU A 195 -25.23 39.55 -23.83
CA GLU A 195 -24.90 38.78 -25.04
C GLU A 195 -24.41 37.36 -24.67
N PRO A 196 -24.78 36.32 -25.46
CA PRO A 196 -24.25 34.99 -25.28
C PRO A 196 -22.76 34.96 -25.70
N SER A 197 -21.86 35.02 -24.71
CA SER A 197 -20.42 34.99 -24.94
C SER A 197 -20.00 33.68 -25.62
N ALA A 198 -19.23 33.80 -26.71
CA ALA A 198 -19.06 32.74 -27.69
C ALA A 198 -18.44 31.45 -27.13
N GLU A 199 -18.93 30.31 -27.61
CA GLU A 199 -18.46 28.98 -27.27
C GLU A 199 -16.98 28.80 -27.61
N ARG A 200 -16.11 28.78 -26.58
CA ARG A 200 -14.72 28.36 -26.76
C ARG A 200 -14.66 26.85 -26.89
N SER A 201 -14.78 26.37 -28.12
CA SER A 201 -14.62 24.95 -28.49
C SER A 201 -13.34 24.37 -27.90
N CYS A 202 -13.48 23.58 -26.83
CA CYS A 202 -12.38 22.79 -26.30
C CYS A 202 -11.83 21.88 -27.41
N PRO A 203 -10.51 21.81 -27.64
CA PRO A 203 -9.96 20.92 -28.66
C PRO A 203 -10.28 19.47 -28.27
N THR A 204 -11.07 18.80 -29.11
CA THR A 204 -11.53 17.42 -28.91
C THR A 204 -10.37 16.43 -29.02
N GLY A 205 -9.55 16.37 -27.97
CA GLY A 205 -8.35 15.53 -27.94
C GLY A 205 -8.69 14.05 -28.18
N PRO A 206 -7.77 13.29 -28.81
CA PRO A 206 -8.06 11.95 -29.31
C PRO A 206 -8.65 11.06 -28.21
N SER A 207 -9.71 10.37 -28.60
CA SER A 207 -10.63 9.65 -27.74
C SER A 207 -9.91 8.61 -26.87
N ARG A 208 -10.55 8.23 -25.75
CA ARG A 208 -10.04 7.14 -24.89
C ARG A 208 -9.89 5.82 -25.67
N LEU A 209 -10.56 5.67 -26.81
CA LEU A 209 -10.44 4.51 -27.71
C LEU A 209 -9.16 4.58 -28.56
N GLU A 210 -8.89 5.68 -29.25
CA GLU A 210 -7.67 5.84 -30.08
C GLU A 210 -6.38 5.70 -29.26
N ARG A 211 -6.37 6.20 -28.01
CA ARG A 211 -5.25 6.02 -27.08
C ARG A 211 -5.07 4.55 -26.64
N ARG A 212 -6.11 3.71 -26.71
CA ARG A 212 -6.01 2.26 -26.51
C ARG A 212 -5.48 1.56 -27.76
N VAL A 213 -5.98 1.89 -28.95
CA VAL A 213 -5.52 1.34 -30.24
C VAL A 213 -4.01 1.54 -30.42
N ARG A 214 -3.52 2.78 -30.29
CA ARG A 214 -2.08 3.10 -30.42
C ARG A 214 -1.19 2.39 -29.39
N ARG A 215 -1.74 1.98 -28.23
CA ARG A 215 -1.01 1.17 -27.22
C ARG A 215 -1.00 -0.32 -27.58
N ALA A 216 -2.06 -0.84 -28.21
CA ALA A 216 -2.09 -2.21 -28.71
C ALA A 216 -1.11 -2.40 -29.89
N GLU A 217 -1.10 -1.47 -30.85
CA GLU A 217 -0.19 -1.50 -32.01
C GLU A 217 1.29 -1.53 -31.61
N ARG A 218 1.69 -0.70 -30.61
CA ARG A 218 3.07 -0.69 -30.09
C ARG A 218 3.47 -2.02 -29.45
N ARG A 219 2.54 -2.68 -28.74
CA ARG A 219 2.79 -4.02 -28.18
C ARG A 219 2.95 -5.07 -29.28
N ALA A 220 2.07 -5.09 -30.27
CA ALA A 220 2.12 -6.03 -31.40
C ALA A 220 3.42 -5.90 -32.21
N ARG A 221 3.88 -4.67 -32.48
CA ARG A 221 5.17 -4.43 -33.16
C ARG A 221 6.36 -4.91 -32.32
N SER A 222 6.36 -4.66 -31.00
CA SER A 222 7.41 -5.14 -30.10
C SER A 222 7.51 -6.67 -30.10
N THR A 223 6.39 -7.38 -29.96
CA THR A 223 6.37 -8.85 -29.98
C THR A 223 6.83 -9.44 -31.32
N ALA A 224 6.54 -8.78 -32.44
CA ALA A 224 7.02 -9.22 -33.76
C ALA A 224 8.55 -9.07 -33.90
N LEU A 225 9.14 -7.99 -33.37
CA LEU A 225 10.59 -7.78 -33.38
C LEU A 225 11.33 -8.81 -32.52
N PHE A 226 10.84 -9.12 -31.31
CA PHE A 226 11.44 -10.15 -30.47
C PHE A 226 11.34 -11.56 -31.08
N ALA A 227 10.20 -11.90 -31.69
CA ALA A 227 10.05 -13.16 -32.41
C ALA A 227 11.03 -13.27 -33.60
N GLY A 228 11.19 -12.20 -34.38
CA GLY A 228 12.17 -12.13 -35.47
C GLY A 228 13.61 -12.30 -35.00
N LEU A 229 13.98 -11.64 -33.89
CA LEU A 229 15.32 -11.75 -33.30
C LEU A 229 15.64 -13.19 -32.85
N LEU A 230 14.68 -13.87 -32.21
CA LEU A 230 14.84 -15.27 -31.78
C LEU A 230 15.01 -16.23 -32.97
N VAL A 231 14.27 -16.02 -34.07
CA VAL A 231 14.45 -16.80 -35.30
C VAL A 231 15.84 -16.58 -35.91
N ILE A 232 16.32 -15.33 -35.96
CA ILE A 232 17.67 -15.00 -36.46
C ILE A 232 18.75 -15.69 -35.61
N LEU A 233 18.65 -15.63 -34.27
CA LEU A 233 19.59 -16.29 -33.36
C LEU A 233 19.58 -17.82 -33.52
N ALA A 234 18.39 -18.43 -33.69
CA ALA A 234 18.27 -19.87 -33.96
C ALA A 234 18.92 -20.27 -35.29
N VAL A 235 18.75 -19.48 -36.35
CA VAL A 235 19.40 -19.71 -37.65
C VAL A 235 20.92 -19.60 -37.55
N ILE A 236 21.45 -18.60 -36.83
CA ILE A 236 22.89 -18.46 -36.57
C ILE A 236 23.43 -19.69 -35.84
N ALA A 237 22.75 -20.16 -34.79
CA ALA A 237 23.16 -21.36 -34.04
C ALA A 237 23.22 -22.62 -34.92
N VAL A 238 22.24 -22.81 -35.82
CA VAL A 238 22.22 -23.95 -36.76
C VAL A 238 23.35 -23.86 -37.80
N ILE A 239 23.71 -22.66 -38.26
CA ILE A 239 24.83 -22.45 -39.19
C ILE A 239 26.16 -22.73 -38.49
N SER A 240 26.42 -22.09 -37.35
CA SER A 240 27.67 -22.28 -36.59
C SER A 240 27.85 -23.74 -36.13
N GLY A 241 26.77 -24.40 -35.69
CA GLY A 241 26.81 -25.82 -35.30
C GLY A 241 27.11 -26.78 -36.47
N ARG A 242 26.92 -26.36 -37.72
CA ARG A 242 27.26 -27.16 -38.91
C ARG A 242 28.73 -27.03 -39.33
N SER A 243 29.38 -25.90 -39.04
CA SER A 243 30.79 -25.65 -39.40
C SER A 243 31.79 -26.31 -38.45
N GLY A 244 31.41 -26.62 -37.21
CA GLY A 244 32.32 -27.04 -36.15
C GLY A 244 32.85 -28.49 -36.19
N ARG A 245 32.70 -29.24 -37.29
CA ARG A 245 33.03 -30.69 -37.34
C ARG A 245 34.21 -31.07 -38.26
N SER A 246 35.01 -30.09 -38.66
CA SER A 246 36.21 -30.29 -39.51
C SER A 246 37.50 -29.95 -38.76
N GLY A 247 37.80 -30.70 -37.70
CA GLY A 247 39.09 -30.62 -37.02
C GLY A 247 40.14 -31.44 -37.76
N PRO A 248 41.30 -30.86 -38.15
CA PRO A 248 42.41 -31.63 -38.71
C PRO A 248 43.18 -32.35 -37.59
N ASP A 249 43.55 -33.61 -37.83
CA ASP A 249 44.41 -34.38 -36.92
C ASP A 249 45.81 -33.75 -36.83
N VAL A 250 46.24 -33.42 -35.60
CA VAL A 250 47.59 -32.96 -35.29
C VAL A 250 48.25 -33.99 -34.37
N PRO A 251 49.34 -34.66 -34.78
CA PRO A 251 49.97 -35.70 -33.98
C PRO A 251 50.73 -35.13 -32.76
N ALA A 252 50.75 -35.90 -31.67
CA ALA A 252 51.37 -35.49 -30.42
C ALA A 252 52.92 -35.61 -30.45
N PRO A 253 53.67 -34.66 -29.86
CA PRO A 253 55.09 -34.81 -29.56
C PRO A 253 55.32 -35.58 -28.24
N SER A 254 56.44 -36.29 -28.14
CA SER A 254 56.77 -37.19 -27.03
C SER A 254 57.98 -36.73 -26.21
N GLY A 255 57.93 -36.91 -24.88
CA GLY A 255 59.05 -36.73 -23.94
C GLY A 255 59.18 -35.31 -23.34
N GLY A 256 59.76 -35.13 -22.15
CA GLY A 256 60.27 -36.11 -21.19
C GLY A 256 61.18 -35.49 -20.10
N LEU A 257 61.52 -36.28 -19.07
CA LEU A 257 62.41 -35.97 -17.91
C LEU A 257 61.77 -35.03 -16.85
N GLU A 258 61.56 -35.47 -15.58
CA GLU A 258 62.47 -35.41 -14.39
C GLU A 258 62.62 -34.00 -13.79
N THR A 259 62.65 -33.72 -12.48
CA THR A 259 62.60 -34.50 -11.20
C THR A 259 61.79 -33.69 -10.15
N GLU A 260 61.67 -33.90 -8.82
CA GLU A 260 62.28 -34.71 -7.74
C GLU A 260 61.27 -34.85 -6.53
N ARG A 261 61.63 -35.63 -5.49
CA ARG A 261 61.16 -35.66 -4.06
C ARG A 261 59.65 -35.60 -3.70
N GLU A 262 58.99 -36.48 -2.93
CA GLU A 262 59.30 -37.54 -1.90
C GLU A 262 59.06 -37.12 -0.42
N HIS A 263 57.98 -37.65 0.19
CA HIS A 263 57.78 -38.19 1.57
C HIS A 263 56.24 -38.40 1.76
N THR A 264 55.67 -39.61 1.93
CA THR A 264 55.64 -40.51 3.12
C THR A 264 55.00 -39.87 4.37
N SER A 265 54.09 -40.51 5.14
CA SER A 265 53.39 -41.82 5.08
C SER A 265 51.92 -41.66 5.56
N ALA A 266 50.98 -42.62 5.41
CA ALA A 266 50.67 -43.73 6.33
C ALA A 266 50.89 -43.41 7.84
N ASP A 267 49.99 -43.70 8.78
CA ASP A 267 48.92 -44.72 8.84
C ASP A 267 47.73 -44.32 9.76
N ASP A 268 46.78 -45.25 9.89
CA ASP A 268 46.07 -45.63 11.13
C ASP A 268 44.54 -45.32 11.25
N ALA A 269 43.89 -46.09 12.13
CA ALA A 269 42.49 -46.46 12.06
C ALA A 269 41.54 -45.63 12.96
N GLY A 270 40.23 -45.78 12.74
CA GLY A 270 39.19 -45.10 13.51
C GLY A 270 38.60 -45.93 14.66
N LEU A 271 37.81 -45.28 15.51
CA LEU A 271 36.80 -45.89 16.38
C LEU A 271 35.60 -44.92 16.55
N PRO A 272 34.41 -45.40 16.98
CA PRO A 272 33.16 -44.62 17.00
C PRO A 272 32.88 -43.96 18.36
N GLY A 273 31.89 -43.07 18.40
CA GLY A 273 31.29 -42.57 19.64
C GLY A 273 29.94 -41.90 19.41
N ALA A 274 28.87 -42.48 19.95
CA ALA A 274 27.57 -41.81 20.03
C ALA A 274 27.57 -40.87 21.26
N GLY A 275 27.15 -39.62 21.05
CA GLY A 275 27.10 -38.58 22.09
C GLY A 275 25.70 -38.04 22.28
N GLU A 276 24.88 -38.74 23.06
CA GLU A 276 23.49 -38.37 23.34
C GLU A 276 23.43 -37.20 24.33
N THR A 277 23.17 -35.99 23.83
CA THR A 277 23.08 -34.77 24.64
C THR A 277 21.68 -34.58 25.23
N ALA A 278 21.46 -35.20 26.40
CA ALA A 278 20.27 -34.97 27.21
C ALA A 278 20.09 -33.47 27.53
N ARG A 279 18.83 -33.00 27.46
CA ARG A 279 18.43 -31.69 27.98
C ARG A 279 18.08 -31.84 29.47
N PRO A 280 18.48 -30.91 30.35
CA PRO A 280 17.95 -30.85 31.71
C PRO A 280 16.53 -30.27 31.71
N ASP A 281 15.65 -30.83 32.55
CA ASP A 281 14.36 -30.24 32.89
C ASP A 281 14.53 -29.02 33.83
N PRO A 282 13.67 -28.00 33.74
CA PRO A 282 13.65 -26.86 34.66
C PRO A 282 12.40 -26.84 35.57
N ASP A 283 12.13 -27.93 36.27
CA ASP A 283 11.13 -28.00 37.35
C ASP A 283 11.83 -28.44 38.65
N ASP A 284 12.13 -27.48 39.55
CA ASP A 284 12.14 -27.78 40.99
C ASP A 284 12.02 -26.54 41.91
N GLU A 285 11.64 -26.80 43.16
CA GLU A 285 11.22 -25.88 44.22
C GLU A 285 11.92 -24.50 44.35
N ILE A 286 11.13 -23.42 44.41
CA ILE A 286 11.35 -22.35 45.41
C ILE A 286 10.20 -22.35 46.39
N ARG A 287 10.50 -22.78 47.62
CA ARG A 287 9.56 -23.02 48.70
C ARG A 287 9.58 -21.88 49.71
N ALA A 288 8.42 -21.25 49.91
CA ALA A 288 7.98 -20.46 51.07
C ALA A 288 8.97 -19.46 51.73
N SER A 289 8.58 -18.19 51.74
CA SER A 289 8.83 -17.29 52.88
C SER A 289 7.56 -16.49 53.18
N SER A 290 7.07 -16.60 54.40
CA SER A 290 5.91 -15.88 54.92
C SER A 290 6.36 -14.66 55.73
N ALA A 291 5.75 -13.50 55.49
CA ALA A 291 5.77 -12.37 56.42
C ALA A 291 4.47 -11.56 56.27
N ASP A 292 3.84 -11.25 57.39
CA ASP A 292 2.51 -10.65 57.48
C ASP A 292 2.49 -9.17 57.07
N ALA A 293 1.41 -8.76 56.39
CA ALA A 293 1.04 -7.36 56.22
C ALA A 293 -0.49 -7.23 56.27
N ASP A 294 -1.01 -6.78 57.40
CA ASP A 294 -2.43 -6.53 57.65
C ASP A 294 -3.01 -5.52 56.65
N THR A 295 -4.19 -5.79 56.08
CA THR A 295 -4.94 -4.83 55.26
C THR A 295 -6.44 -5.12 55.36
N SER A 296 -7.21 -4.11 55.74
CA SER A 296 -8.63 -4.21 56.08
C SER A 296 -9.55 -4.57 54.89
N PRO A 297 -10.74 -5.14 55.15
CA PRO A 297 -11.63 -5.61 54.08
C PRO A 297 -12.30 -4.47 53.30
N VAL A 298 -11.65 -4.06 52.20
CA VAL A 298 -12.30 -3.29 51.14
C VAL A 298 -13.39 -4.16 50.51
N GLY A 299 -14.59 -3.58 50.32
CA GLY A 299 -15.73 -4.31 49.76
C GLY A 299 -15.42 -4.83 48.35
N ARG A 300 -15.59 -6.13 48.14
CA ARG A 300 -15.54 -6.72 46.80
C ARG A 300 -16.72 -6.20 45.98
N GLU A 301 -16.45 -5.29 45.05
CA GLU A 301 -17.32 -5.12 43.89
C GLU A 301 -17.47 -6.50 43.19
N PRO A 302 -18.67 -6.83 42.68
CA PRO A 302 -18.84 -8.06 41.91
C PRO A 302 -17.91 -8.02 40.69
N PRO A 303 -17.27 -9.14 40.32
CA PRO A 303 -16.39 -9.16 39.16
C PRO A 303 -17.17 -8.76 37.92
N ALA A 304 -16.74 -7.68 37.26
CA ALA A 304 -17.42 -7.14 36.08
C ALA A 304 -17.59 -8.26 35.04
N GLU A 305 -18.84 -8.49 34.60
CA GLU A 305 -19.18 -9.62 33.74
C GLU A 305 -18.34 -9.57 32.46
N SER A 306 -17.42 -10.53 32.32
CA SER A 306 -16.48 -10.57 31.22
C SER A 306 -17.22 -10.89 29.93
N GLY A 307 -17.58 -9.84 29.18
CA GLY A 307 -18.30 -9.94 27.92
C GLY A 307 -17.64 -10.92 26.95
N PRO A 308 -18.43 -11.59 26.10
CA PRO A 308 -17.98 -12.77 25.35
C PRO A 308 -16.77 -12.46 24.46
N SER A 309 -15.80 -13.35 24.46
CA SER A 309 -14.47 -13.04 23.94
C SER A 309 -14.47 -12.80 22.42
N ALA A 310 -13.50 -12.01 21.96
CA ALA A 310 -13.28 -11.82 20.52
C ALA A 310 -13.01 -13.13 19.77
N SER A 311 -12.49 -14.16 20.46
CA SER A 311 -12.26 -15.50 19.92
C SER A 311 -13.57 -16.25 19.67
N ASP A 312 -14.55 -16.11 20.55
CA ASP A 312 -15.83 -16.81 20.44
C ASP A 312 -16.71 -16.18 19.36
N ARG A 313 -16.74 -14.85 19.26
CA ARG A 313 -17.39 -14.14 18.14
C ARG A 313 -16.84 -14.59 16.78
N GLU A 314 -15.52 -14.74 16.68
CA GLU A 314 -14.83 -15.23 15.48
C GLU A 314 -15.17 -16.71 15.19
N ARG A 315 -15.30 -17.55 16.23
CA ARG A 315 -15.75 -18.96 16.11
C ARG A 315 -17.15 -19.05 15.50
N VAL A 316 -18.07 -18.20 15.94
CA VAL A 316 -19.46 -18.12 15.45
C VAL A 316 -19.50 -17.65 13.99
N ILE A 317 -18.76 -16.61 13.64
CA ILE A 317 -18.61 -16.11 12.25
C ILE A 317 -18.17 -17.24 11.31
N ARG A 318 -17.14 -18.01 11.66
CA ARG A 318 -16.64 -19.13 10.84
C ARG A 318 -17.69 -20.25 10.69
N ARG A 319 -18.45 -20.57 11.74
CA ARG A 319 -19.54 -21.56 11.68
C ARG A 319 -20.63 -21.13 10.70
N LEU A 320 -21.04 -19.86 10.76
CA LEU A 320 -22.06 -19.31 9.86
C LEU A 320 -21.60 -19.27 8.39
N ASP A 321 -20.37 -18.81 8.11
CA ASP A 321 -19.81 -18.85 6.75
C ASP A 321 -19.54 -20.28 6.26
N SER A 322 -19.38 -21.27 7.15
CA SER A 322 -19.32 -22.69 6.75
C SER A 322 -20.70 -23.20 6.31
N LEU A 323 -21.73 -22.95 7.13
CA LEU A 323 -23.10 -23.38 6.84
C LEU A 323 -23.67 -22.73 5.58
N LEU A 324 -23.45 -21.43 5.35
CA LEU A 324 -23.87 -20.77 4.11
C LEU A 324 -23.21 -21.37 2.85
N ARG A 325 -22.00 -21.94 2.96
CA ARG A 325 -21.29 -22.57 1.83
C ARG A 325 -21.72 -24.01 1.54
N GLN A 326 -22.44 -24.66 2.45
CA GLN A 326 -23.00 -26.00 2.20
C GLN A 326 -24.24 -25.92 1.29
N GLY A 327 -24.97 -24.80 1.28
CA GLY A 327 -26.08 -24.55 0.35
C GLY A 327 -27.35 -25.39 0.56
N THR A 328 -27.36 -26.33 1.52
CA THR A 328 -28.50 -27.21 1.79
C THR A 328 -29.54 -26.55 2.70
N ALA A 329 -30.80 -27.01 2.59
CA ALA A 329 -31.88 -26.55 3.45
C ALA A 329 -31.57 -26.73 4.94
N ASP A 330 -30.97 -27.86 5.32
CA ASP A 330 -30.59 -28.17 6.71
C ASP A 330 -29.48 -27.24 7.22
N ALA A 331 -28.47 -26.96 6.40
CA ALA A 331 -27.42 -26.01 6.75
C ALA A 331 -27.98 -24.58 6.93
N PHE A 332 -28.95 -24.19 6.10
CA PHE A 332 -29.67 -22.92 6.26
C PHE A 332 -30.61 -22.89 7.48
N ALA A 333 -31.11 -24.03 7.96
CA ALA A 333 -31.90 -24.14 9.18
C ALA A 333 -31.02 -24.11 10.44
N GLU A 334 -29.88 -24.81 10.41
CA GLU A 334 -28.82 -24.74 11.42
C GLU A 334 -28.26 -23.32 11.55
N ALA A 335 -27.99 -22.63 10.44
CA ALA A 335 -27.51 -21.24 10.45
C ALA A 335 -28.51 -20.26 11.10
N ALA A 336 -29.82 -20.49 10.96
CA ALA A 336 -30.82 -19.70 11.68
C ALA A 336 -30.78 -20.00 13.20
N ARG A 337 -30.76 -21.28 13.58
CA ARG A 337 -30.66 -21.67 15.00
C ARG A 337 -29.40 -21.12 15.68
N VAL A 338 -28.26 -21.06 14.98
CA VAL A 338 -27.03 -20.41 15.47
C VAL A 338 -27.20 -18.89 15.61
N LEU A 339 -27.92 -18.21 14.72
CA LEU A 339 -28.14 -16.76 14.81
C LEU A 339 -29.11 -16.33 15.92
N ASP A 340 -30.07 -17.19 16.25
CA ASP A 340 -31.12 -16.88 17.22
C ASP A 340 -30.77 -17.34 18.65
N ALA A 341 -29.89 -18.34 18.81
CA ALA A 341 -29.40 -18.80 20.11
C ALA A 341 -28.15 -18.05 20.62
N ASP A 342 -27.44 -17.31 19.76
CA ASP A 342 -26.15 -16.71 20.09
C ASP A 342 -26.28 -15.27 20.63
N THR A 343 -25.69 -15.04 21.81
CA THR A 343 -25.64 -13.74 22.50
C THR A 343 -24.34 -12.96 22.27
N VAL A 344 -23.39 -13.53 21.52
CA VAL A 344 -22.07 -12.93 21.22
C VAL A 344 -22.14 -11.99 20.01
N LEU A 345 -23.09 -12.20 19.11
CA LEU A 345 -23.39 -11.30 17.99
C LEU A 345 -24.29 -10.14 18.42
N SER A 346 -23.86 -8.90 18.11
CA SER A 346 -24.72 -7.71 18.25
C SER A 346 -25.87 -7.73 17.25
N ASP A 347 -26.94 -6.98 17.51
CA ASP A 347 -28.14 -6.99 16.67
C ASP A 347 -27.90 -6.54 15.22
N ASP A 348 -27.00 -5.58 14.98
CA ASP A 348 -26.57 -5.21 13.62
C ASP A 348 -25.90 -6.37 12.88
N MET A 349 -25.10 -7.18 13.60
CA MET A 349 -24.50 -8.39 13.05
C MET A 349 -25.57 -9.44 12.78
N ARG A 350 -26.48 -9.71 13.74
CA ARG A 350 -27.59 -10.66 13.57
C ARG A 350 -28.50 -10.27 12.39
N ALA A 351 -28.87 -9.00 12.26
CA ALA A 351 -29.65 -8.47 11.13
C ALA A 351 -28.91 -8.57 9.79
N THR A 352 -27.59 -8.37 9.78
CA THR A 352 -26.76 -8.51 8.57
C THR A 352 -26.62 -9.97 8.14
N TRP A 353 -26.44 -10.89 9.08
CA TRP A 353 -26.42 -12.33 8.78
C TRP A 353 -27.78 -12.87 8.36
N ARG A 354 -28.89 -12.46 9.00
CA ARG A 354 -30.26 -12.82 8.56
C ARG A 354 -30.51 -12.38 7.11
N ARG A 355 -30.03 -11.21 6.69
CA ARG A 355 -30.06 -10.76 5.28
C ARG A 355 -29.21 -11.64 4.35
N ARG A 356 -27.97 -12.00 4.73
CA ARG A 356 -27.13 -12.95 3.96
C ARG A 356 -27.80 -14.32 3.81
N LEU A 357 -28.42 -14.83 4.88
CA LEU A 357 -29.11 -16.13 4.90
C LEU A 357 -30.37 -16.14 4.01
N ALA A 358 -31.15 -15.05 3.99
CA ALA A 358 -32.30 -14.91 3.10
C ALA A 358 -31.88 -14.96 1.62
N LEU A 359 -30.86 -14.18 1.22
CA LEU A 359 -30.34 -14.16 -0.15
C LEU A 359 -29.76 -15.53 -0.56
N ALA A 360 -29.10 -16.25 0.35
CA ALA A 360 -28.57 -17.58 0.07
C ALA A 360 -29.67 -18.63 -0.14
N ARG A 361 -30.75 -18.58 0.65
CA ARG A 361 -31.94 -19.42 0.47
C ARG A 361 -32.63 -19.14 -0.87
N GLU A 362 -32.80 -17.87 -1.22
CA GLU A 362 -33.43 -17.47 -2.48
C GLU A 362 -32.59 -17.94 -3.69
N ALA A 363 -31.27 -17.78 -3.64
CA ALA A 363 -30.37 -18.27 -4.68
C ALA A 363 -30.48 -19.80 -4.85
N ALA A 364 -30.49 -20.56 -3.74
CA ALA A 364 -30.66 -22.01 -3.78
C ALA A 364 -32.02 -22.44 -4.34
N GLN A 365 -33.10 -21.72 -4.01
CA GLN A 365 -34.44 -21.97 -4.57
C GLN A 365 -34.48 -21.73 -6.08
N ARG A 366 -33.87 -20.64 -6.58
CA ARG A 366 -33.78 -20.37 -8.03
C ARG A 366 -32.98 -21.45 -8.77
N SER A 367 -31.93 -21.99 -8.15
CA SER A 367 -31.12 -23.09 -8.71
C SER A 367 -31.77 -24.48 -8.61
N ALA A 368 -32.91 -24.62 -7.92
CA ALA A 368 -33.65 -25.87 -7.78
C ALA A 368 -34.87 -25.97 -8.71
N LEU A 369 -35.11 -24.95 -9.54
CA LEU A 369 -36.12 -24.99 -10.61
C LEU A 369 -35.51 -25.66 -11.86
N PRO A 370 -36.20 -26.66 -12.46
CA PRO A 370 -35.72 -27.39 -13.63
C PRO A 370 -35.92 -26.65 -14.96
#